data_AF-A0A2M7EK70-F1
#
_entry.id   AF-A0A2M7EK70-F1
#
_cell.length_a   1.000
_cell.length_b   1.000
_cell.length_c   1.000
_cell.angle_alpha   90.00
_cell.angle_beta   90.00
_cell.angle_gamma   90.00
#
_symmetry.space_group_name_H-M   'P 1'
#
loop_
_entity.id
_entity.type
_entity.pdbx_description
1 polymer ?
#
loop_
_entity_poly.entity_id
_entity_poly.type
_entity_poly.pdbx_seq_one_letter_code
_entity_poly.pdbx_strand_id
1 'polypeptide(L)'
;MSAHAVFYKKLRARSFFFYGFCLLCVVYVAFNILYSQKYNTNMYGVMNGDVISSTTYLKHIWGTPLFNLEVKNYADEGRQDILNKWRAIQSENKRRIGNLEVATKSHPYSPELYYNLHLLYLENGENGKALENLSKARQIDPSIK
;
A
#
# COMPACT_ATOMS: atom_id res chain seq x y z
N MET A 1 -49.31 -34.82 21.36
CA MET A 1 -47.89 -34.91 21.00
C MET A 1 -47.11 -35.30 22.26
N SER A 2 -46.38 -36.42 22.27
CA SER A 2 -45.75 -36.93 23.51
C SER A 2 -44.63 -36.02 24.01
N ALA A 3 -44.42 -35.94 25.33
CA ALA A 3 -43.37 -35.12 25.95
C ALA A 3 -41.97 -35.39 25.35
N HIS A 4 -41.73 -36.64 24.98
CA HIS A 4 -40.52 -37.08 24.29
C HIS A 4 -40.27 -36.38 22.94
N ALA A 5 -41.33 -36.18 22.14
CA ALA A 5 -41.22 -35.54 20.82
C ALA A 5 -40.93 -34.03 20.94
N VAL A 6 -41.48 -33.37 21.97
CA VAL A 6 -41.24 -31.94 22.25
C VAL A 6 -39.80 -31.72 22.72
N PHE A 7 -39.28 -32.60 23.59
CA PHE A 7 -37.89 -32.56 24.06
C PHE A 7 -36.89 -32.71 22.91
N TYR A 8 -37.10 -33.70 22.03
CA TYR A 8 -36.20 -33.97 20.90
C TYR A 8 -36.18 -32.81 19.88
N LYS A 9 -37.33 -32.18 19.63
CA LYS A 9 -37.43 -31.01 18.74
C LYS A 9 -36.68 -29.79 19.31
N LYS A 10 -36.77 -29.55 20.62
CA LYS A 10 -35.98 -28.50 21.31
C LYS A 10 -34.49 -28.79 21.28
N LEU A 11 -34.08 -30.04 21.50
CA LEU A 11 -32.68 -30.45 21.45
C LEU A 11 -32.09 -30.25 20.05
N ARG A 12 -32.81 -30.69 19.00
CA ARG A 12 -32.41 -30.51 17.60
C ARG A 12 -32.31 -29.05 17.18
N ALA A 13 -33.24 -28.20 17.64
CA ALA A 13 -33.18 -26.76 17.39
C ALA A 13 -31.95 -26.13 18.05
N ARG A 14 -31.63 -26.49 19.31
CA ARG A 14 -30.42 -26.01 20.00
C ARG A 14 -29.14 -26.45 19.29
N SER A 15 -29.08 -27.69 18.83
CA SER A 15 -27.97 -28.19 18.02
C SER A 15 -27.86 -27.44 16.69
N PHE A 16 -28.98 -27.16 16.00
CA PHE A 16 -28.98 -26.39 14.76
C PHE A 16 -28.44 -24.96 14.95
N PHE A 17 -28.87 -24.25 16.00
CA PHE A 17 -28.32 -22.92 16.31
C PHE A 17 -26.84 -22.98 16.69
N PHE A 18 -26.40 -24.00 17.43
CA PHE A 18 -25.01 -24.17 17.79
C PHE A 18 -24.13 -24.41 16.56
N TYR A 19 -24.51 -25.33 15.66
CA TYR A 19 -23.75 -25.58 14.43
C TYR A 19 -23.79 -24.38 13.47
N GLY A 20 -24.91 -23.66 13.39
CA GLY A 20 -25.02 -22.42 12.62
C GLY A 20 -24.07 -21.34 13.15
N PHE A 21 -23.98 -21.17 14.47
CA PHE A 21 -23.04 -20.25 15.09
C PHE A 21 -21.58 -20.66 14.84
N CYS A 22 -21.25 -21.94 14.98
CA CYS A 22 -19.90 -22.44 14.66
C CYS A 22 -19.52 -22.18 13.20
N LEU A 23 -20.45 -22.38 12.25
CA LEU A 23 -20.22 -22.10 10.84
C LEU A 23 -19.95 -20.61 10.59
N LEU A 24 -20.70 -19.72 11.24
CA LEU A 24 -20.47 -18.27 11.16
C LEU A 24 -19.08 -17.89 11.69
N CYS A 25 -18.63 -18.47 12.81
CA CYS A 25 -17.28 -18.24 13.33
C CYS A 25 -16.21 -18.71 12.34
N VAL A 26 -16.38 -19.88 11.71
CA VAL A 26 -15.44 -20.39 10.71
C VAL A 26 -15.37 -19.46 9.49
N VAL A 27 -16.53 -18.99 8.99
CA VAL A 27 -16.59 -18.04 7.88
C VAL A 27 -15.91 -16.72 8.24
N TYR A 28 -16.14 -16.21 9.45
CA TYR A 28 -15.50 -14.98 9.93
C TYR A 28 -13.97 -15.09 10.01
N VAL A 29 -13.46 -16.20 10.55
CA VAL A 29 -12.02 -16.46 10.63
C VAL A 29 -11.43 -16.63 9.23
N ALA A 30 -12.08 -17.39 8.35
CA ALA A 30 -11.63 -17.56 6.97
C ALA A 30 -11.57 -16.22 6.22
N PHE A 31 -12.60 -15.37 6.37
CA PHE A 31 -12.62 -14.04 5.78
C PHE A 31 -11.47 -13.15 6.32
N ASN A 32 -11.22 -13.18 7.63
CA ASN A 32 -10.09 -12.44 8.22
C ASN A 32 -8.72 -12.93 7.70
N ILE A 33 -8.53 -14.25 7.56
CA ILE A 33 -7.29 -14.82 7.02
C ILE A 33 -7.13 -14.41 5.55
N LEU A 34 -8.16 -14.55 4.72
CA LEU A 34 -8.08 -14.19 3.32
C LEU A 34 -7.84 -12.67 3.13
N TYR A 35 -8.49 -11.86 3.95
CA TYR A 35 -8.28 -10.41 3.94
C TYR A 35 -6.86 -10.05 4.36
N SER A 36 -6.29 -10.69 5.39
CA SER A 36 -4.93 -10.40 5.85
C SER A 36 -3.87 -10.73 4.81
N GLN A 37 -4.01 -11.83 4.06
CA GLN A 37 -3.05 -12.22 3.01
C GLN A 37 -2.94 -11.18 1.88
N LYS A 38 -4.01 -10.44 1.56
CA LYS A 38 -4.00 -9.38 0.55
C LYS A 38 -3.06 -8.21 0.91
N TYR A 39 -2.74 -8.03 2.19
CA TYR A 39 -1.84 -6.97 2.69
C TYR A 39 -0.41 -7.47 2.97
N ASN A 40 -0.14 -8.78 2.87
CA ASN A 40 0.91 -9.40 3.69
C ASN A 40 2.27 -9.60 3.02
N THR A 41 2.39 -9.56 1.69
CA THR A 41 3.63 -10.00 1.03
C THR A 41 4.85 -9.15 1.40
N ASN A 42 4.66 -7.84 1.63
CA ASN A 42 5.74 -6.96 2.08
C ASN A 42 5.84 -6.89 3.62
N MET A 43 4.76 -7.13 4.36
CA MET A 43 4.73 -7.05 5.83
C MET A 43 5.66 -8.08 6.48
N TYR A 44 5.71 -9.31 5.97
CA TYR A 44 6.66 -10.32 6.47
C TYR A 44 8.12 -9.87 6.36
N GLY A 45 8.49 -9.22 5.26
CA GLY A 45 9.82 -8.66 5.09
C GLY A 45 10.08 -7.52 6.09
N VAL A 46 9.11 -6.61 6.28
CA VAL A 46 9.20 -5.55 7.29
C VAL A 46 9.37 -6.12 8.70
N MET A 47 8.56 -7.12 9.09
CA MET A 47 8.63 -7.77 10.40
C MET A 47 9.96 -8.50 10.64
N ASN A 48 10.59 -9.02 9.58
CA ASN A 48 11.90 -9.63 9.63
C ASN A 48 13.05 -8.61 9.49
N GLY A 49 12.72 -7.31 9.36
CA GLY A 49 13.70 -6.25 9.20
C GLY A 49 14.37 -6.19 7.82
N ASP A 50 13.79 -6.77 6.77
CA ASP A 50 14.32 -6.63 5.42
C ASP A 50 14.29 -5.15 4.96
N VAL A 51 15.43 -4.66 4.49
CA VAL A 51 15.62 -3.25 4.11
C VAL A 51 14.73 -2.86 2.93
N ILE A 52 14.54 -3.75 1.96
CA ILE A 52 13.77 -3.45 0.75
C ILE A 52 12.28 -3.36 1.09
N SER A 53 11.77 -4.32 1.83
CA SER A 53 10.39 -4.37 2.29
C SER A 53 10.08 -3.17 3.19
N SER A 54 10.99 -2.82 4.09
CA SER A 54 10.84 -1.66 5.00
C SER A 54 10.83 -0.33 4.24
N THR A 55 11.73 -0.13 3.28
CA THR A 55 11.72 1.10 2.48
C THR A 55 10.55 1.17 1.50
N THR A 56 10.06 0.03 1.01
CA THR A 56 8.82 -0.07 0.23
C THR A 56 7.60 0.27 1.08
N TYR A 57 7.55 -0.22 2.32
CA TYR A 57 6.51 0.13 3.28
C TYR A 57 6.51 1.63 3.60
N LEU A 58 7.68 2.20 3.92
CA LEU A 58 7.85 3.64 4.15
C LEU A 58 7.33 4.47 2.95
N LYS A 59 7.55 4.01 1.72
CA LYS A 59 7.03 4.64 0.51
C LYS A 59 5.50 4.64 0.48
N HIS A 60 4.86 3.52 0.83
CA HIS A 60 3.39 3.42 0.83
C HIS A 60 2.70 4.30 1.88
N ILE A 61 3.33 4.50 3.03
CA ILE A 61 2.78 5.31 4.12
C ILE A 61 3.25 6.77 4.07
N TRP A 62 4.05 7.16 3.06
CA TRP A 62 4.61 8.50 2.93
C TRP A 62 3.51 9.58 3.00
N GLY A 63 3.78 10.63 3.77
CA GLY A 63 2.84 11.73 3.99
C GLY A 63 1.73 11.45 5.01
N THR A 64 1.65 10.24 5.58
CA THR A 64 0.73 9.92 6.68
C THR A 64 1.41 10.09 8.05
N PRO A 65 0.65 10.28 9.15
CA PRO A 65 1.23 10.30 10.50
C PRO A 65 2.01 9.03 10.86
N LEU A 66 1.62 7.88 10.28
CA LEU A 66 2.26 6.59 10.49
C LEU A 66 3.71 6.57 9.99
N PHE A 67 4.03 7.34 8.93
CA PHE A 67 5.38 7.45 8.41
C PHE A 67 6.35 7.99 9.46
N ASN A 68 5.99 9.08 10.13
CA ASN A 68 6.85 9.72 11.14
C ASN A 68 7.06 8.80 12.35
N LEU A 69 6.01 8.06 12.73
CA LEU A 69 6.10 7.07 13.80
C LEU A 69 7.07 5.94 13.42
N GLU A 70 6.95 5.40 12.21
CA GLU A 70 7.80 4.29 11.77
C GLU A 70 9.27 4.70 11.60
N VAL A 71 9.53 5.87 11.03
CA VAL A 71 10.88 6.43 10.93
C VAL A 71 11.51 6.60 12.32
N LYS A 72 10.71 7.04 13.30
CA LYS A 72 11.17 7.12 14.70
C LYS A 72 11.46 5.73 15.26
N ASN A 73 10.57 4.76 15.07
CA ASN A 73 10.78 3.39 15.53
C ASN A 73 12.08 2.80 14.96
N TYR A 74 12.33 2.93 13.66
CA TYR A 74 13.59 2.49 13.05
C TYR A 74 14.82 3.19 13.62
N ALA A 75 14.71 4.48 13.97
CA ALA A 75 15.80 5.20 14.61
C ALA A 75 16.07 4.65 16.03
N ASP A 76 15.00 4.44 16.81
CA ASP A 76 15.06 3.93 18.18
C ASP A 76 15.59 2.48 18.23
N GLU A 77 15.26 1.66 17.21
CA GLU A 77 15.78 0.30 17.01
C GLU A 77 17.21 0.25 16.46
N GLY A 78 17.81 1.40 16.12
CA GLY A 78 19.15 1.47 15.53
C GLY A 78 19.24 0.99 14.07
N ARG A 79 18.13 0.93 13.35
CA ARG A 79 18.02 0.47 11.95
C ARG A 79 18.46 1.52 10.93
N GLN A 80 19.71 1.95 11.06
CA GLN A 80 20.30 2.96 10.19
C GLN A 80 20.41 2.50 8.73
N ASP A 81 20.48 1.20 8.47
CA ASP A 81 20.44 0.60 7.14
C ASP A 81 19.16 0.97 6.38
N ILE A 82 17.99 0.86 7.02
CA ILE A 82 16.70 1.24 6.44
C ILE A 82 16.65 2.75 6.20
N LEU A 83 17.05 3.55 7.20
CA LEU A 83 17.02 5.02 7.11
C LEU A 83 17.99 5.55 6.06
N ASN A 84 19.19 4.97 5.94
CA ASN A 84 20.16 5.31 4.91
C ASN A 84 19.64 4.95 3.52
N LYS A 85 19.03 3.77 3.36
CA LYS A 85 18.43 3.35 2.09
C LYS A 85 17.28 4.27 1.70
N TRP A 86 16.41 4.62 2.65
CA TRP A 86 15.32 5.57 2.44
C TRP A 86 15.84 6.94 1.98
N ARG A 87 16.84 7.50 2.68
CA ARG A 87 17.49 8.77 2.30
C ARG A 87 18.12 8.69 0.90
N ALA A 88 18.74 7.57 0.54
CA ALA A 88 19.31 7.36 -0.79
C ALA A 88 18.23 7.37 -1.88
N ILE A 89 17.08 6.73 -1.66
CA ILE A 89 15.94 6.76 -2.59
C ILE A 89 15.46 8.20 -2.81
N GLN A 90 15.31 8.97 -1.73
CA GLN A 90 14.88 10.37 -1.81
C GLN A 90 15.88 11.25 -2.58
N SER A 91 17.18 11.08 -2.31
CA SER A 91 18.24 11.78 -3.05
C SER A 91 18.23 11.44 -4.54
N GLU A 92 18.05 10.16 -4.87
CA GLU A 92 18.00 9.72 -6.26
C GLU A 92 16.78 10.27 -7.00
N ASN A 93 15.60 10.22 -6.37
CA ASN A 93 14.38 10.78 -6.96
C ASN A 93 14.52 12.27 -7.24
N LYS A 94 15.10 13.04 -6.30
CA LYS A 94 15.37 14.47 -6.51
C LYS A 94 16.29 14.71 -7.71
N ARG A 95 17.34 13.90 -7.86
CA ARG A 95 18.26 13.97 -9.01
C ARG A 95 17.55 13.65 -10.32
N ARG A 96 16.76 12.57 -10.36
CA ARG A 96 16.01 12.14 -11.55
C ARG A 96 14.99 13.20 -11.99
N ILE A 97 14.25 13.77 -11.05
CA ILE A 97 13.32 14.87 -11.30
C ILE A 97 14.06 16.07 -11.90
N GLY A 98 15.16 16.52 -11.26
CA GLY A 98 15.94 17.66 -11.76
C GLY A 98 16.49 17.45 -13.18
N ASN A 99 16.98 16.24 -13.49
CA ASN A 99 17.45 15.92 -14.85
C ASN A 99 16.33 16.01 -15.89
N LEU A 100 15.13 15.54 -15.58
CA LEU A 100 13.98 15.63 -16.48
C LEU A 100 13.41 17.05 -16.57
N GLU A 101 13.43 17.83 -15.50
CA GLU A 101 13.08 19.25 -15.52
C GLU A 101 14.02 20.06 -16.44
N VAL A 102 15.31 19.70 -16.50
CA VAL A 102 16.24 20.29 -17.48
C VAL A 102 15.92 19.80 -18.90
N ALA A 103 15.68 18.49 -19.07
CA ALA A 103 15.38 17.90 -20.38
C ALA A 103 14.10 18.50 -21.01
N THR A 104 13.06 18.74 -20.21
CA THR A 104 11.80 19.36 -20.68
C THR A 104 12.00 20.80 -21.16
N LYS A 105 13.00 21.53 -20.63
CA LYS A 105 13.33 22.87 -21.15
C LYS A 105 13.99 22.80 -22.52
N SER A 106 14.86 21.81 -22.76
CA SER A 106 15.52 21.61 -24.05
C SER A 106 14.60 20.97 -25.11
N HIS A 107 13.65 20.15 -24.67
CA HIS A 107 12.70 19.43 -25.53
C HIS A 107 11.24 19.67 -25.08
N PRO A 108 10.71 20.89 -25.24
CA PRO A 108 9.43 21.29 -24.65
C PRO A 108 8.21 20.63 -25.26
N TYR A 109 8.35 19.94 -26.39
CA TYR A 109 7.27 19.22 -27.08
C TYR A 109 7.43 17.69 -27.00
N SER A 110 8.22 17.18 -26.05
CA SER A 110 8.31 15.73 -25.81
C SER A 110 7.26 15.28 -24.79
N PRO A 111 6.19 14.58 -25.20
CA PRO A 111 5.16 14.11 -24.27
C PRO A 111 5.72 13.07 -23.29
N GLU A 112 6.71 12.28 -23.72
CA GLU A 112 7.37 11.27 -22.91
C GLU A 112 8.10 11.87 -21.70
N LEU A 113 8.77 13.01 -21.86
CA LEU A 113 9.47 13.66 -20.74
C LEU A 113 8.49 14.15 -19.67
N TYR A 114 7.36 14.74 -20.07
CA TYR A 114 6.32 15.15 -19.13
C TYR A 114 5.63 13.94 -18.49
N TYR A 115 5.40 12.86 -19.23
CA TYR A 115 4.85 11.63 -18.67
C TYR A 115 5.80 10.99 -17.64
N ASN A 116 7.10 10.99 -17.92
CA ASN A 116 8.10 10.50 -16.97
C ASN A 116 8.20 11.38 -15.72
N LEU A 117 8.11 12.71 -15.86
CA LEU A 117 7.97 13.62 -14.70
C LEU A 117 6.69 13.33 -13.91
N HIS A 118 5.57 13.08 -14.59
CA HIS A 118 4.32 12.67 -13.93
C HIS A 118 4.53 11.45 -13.04
N LEU A 119 5.12 10.37 -13.59
CA LEU A 119 5.36 9.14 -12.84
C LEU A 119 6.29 9.37 -11.63
N LEU A 120 7.33 10.18 -11.79
CA LEU A 120 8.26 10.51 -10.72
C LEU A 120 7.65 11.36 -9.61
N TYR A 121 6.88 12.39 -9.96
CA TYR A 121 6.19 13.20 -8.96
C TYR A 121 5.12 12.39 -8.24
N LEU A 122 4.41 11.49 -8.94
CA LEU A 122 3.48 10.56 -8.33
C LEU A 122 4.21 9.64 -7.34
N GLU A 123 5.36 9.11 -7.74
CA GLU A 123 6.23 8.29 -6.90
C GLU A 123 6.71 9.03 -5.64
N ASN A 124 6.94 10.35 -5.76
CA ASN A 124 7.40 11.21 -4.67
C ASN A 124 6.26 11.78 -3.79
N GLY A 125 5.00 11.42 -4.08
CA GLY A 125 3.81 11.95 -3.39
C GLY A 125 3.44 13.40 -3.77
N GLU A 126 4.11 13.98 -4.77
CA GLU A 126 3.86 15.32 -5.30
C GLU A 126 2.70 15.32 -6.31
N ASN A 127 1.52 14.85 -5.88
CA ASN A 127 0.36 14.61 -6.75
C ASN A 127 -0.05 15.82 -7.60
N GLY A 128 0.06 17.05 -7.05
CA GLY A 128 -0.24 18.27 -7.80
C GLY A 128 0.65 18.45 -9.03
N LYS A 129 1.98 18.32 -8.85
CA LYS A 129 2.94 18.38 -9.95
C LYS A 129 2.79 17.18 -10.88
N ALA A 130 2.46 16.01 -10.35
CA ALA A 130 2.22 14.81 -11.15
C ALA A 130 1.06 15.03 -12.13
N LEU A 131 -0.04 15.63 -11.68
CA LEU A 131 -1.20 15.94 -12.53
C LEU A 131 -0.90 17.06 -13.54
N GLU A 132 -0.14 18.08 -13.14
CA GLU A 132 0.27 19.15 -14.06
C GLU A 132 1.08 18.59 -15.24
N ASN A 133 2.06 17.72 -14.96
CA ASN A 133 2.91 17.13 -15.99
C ASN A 133 2.13 16.12 -16.86
N LEU A 134 1.21 15.36 -16.28
CA LEU A 134 0.32 14.49 -17.06
C LEU A 134 -0.56 15.29 -18.02
N SER A 135 -1.09 16.43 -17.56
CA SER A 135 -1.86 17.35 -18.40
C SER A 135 -1.03 17.87 -19.57
N LYS A 136 0.22 18.31 -19.33
CA LYS A 136 1.15 18.72 -20.40
C LYS A 136 1.44 17.59 -21.39
N ALA A 137 1.69 16.37 -20.89
CA ALA A 137 1.92 15.21 -21.74
C ALA A 137 0.72 14.95 -22.68
N ARG A 138 -0.50 14.99 -22.15
CA ARG A 138 -1.75 14.79 -22.91
C ARG A 138 -2.10 15.93 -23.87
N GLN A 139 -1.68 17.16 -23.58
CA GLN A 139 -1.82 18.29 -24.50
C GLN A 139 -0.96 18.10 -25.76
N ILE A 140 0.21 17.48 -25.61
CA ILE A 140 1.14 17.22 -26.71
C ILE A 140 0.75 15.93 -27.44
N ASP A 141 0.44 14.86 -26.70
CA ASP A 141 -0.03 13.58 -27.23
C ASP A 141 -1.33 13.14 -26.52
N PRO A 142 -2.50 13.40 -27.13
CA PRO A 142 -3.79 13.01 -26.57
C PRO A 142 -4.04 11.50 -26.44
N SER A 143 -3.16 10.64 -26.98
CA SER A 143 -3.28 9.18 -26.83
C SER A 143 -2.85 8.68 -25.45
N ILE A 144 -2.12 9.51 -24.69
CA ILE A 144 -1.69 9.22 -23.32
C ILE A 144 -2.92 9.14 -22.40
N LYS A 145 -3.08 7.97 -21.76
CA LYS A 145 -4.24 7.65 -20.90
C LYS A 145 -4.21 8.34 -19.54
#